data_AF-A0A2U8QAJ3-F1
#
_entry.id   AF-A0A2U8QAJ3-F1
#
_cell.length_a   1.000
_cell.length_b   1.000
_cell.length_c   1.000
_cell.angle_alpha   90.00
_cell.angle_beta   90.00
_cell.angle_gamma   90.00
#
_symmetry.space_group_name_H-M   'P 1'
#
loop_
_entity.id
_entity.type
_entity.pdbx_description
1 polymer ?
#
loop_
_entity_poly.entity_id
_entity_poly.type
_entity_poly.pdbx_seq_one_letter_code
_entity_poly.pdbx_strand_id
1 'polypeptide(L)'
;MELYVIRRPSAWANLSELEAAGAKSAQIGNEQMSDRVRWIRSYVVHEADGRIGTFCIYEARDGDSIREHARRVGMPGEEFYKVATTVVVRSDPTPQTAAAE
;
A
#
# COMPACT_ATOMS: atom_id res chain seq x y z
N MET A 1 3.79 -15.48 -7.00
CA MET A 1 3.50 -14.62 -5.83
C MET A 1 2.01 -14.64 -5.61
N GLU A 2 1.57 -14.41 -4.38
CA GLU A 2 0.17 -14.37 -4.00
C GLU A 2 -0.24 -12.92 -3.68
N LEU A 3 -1.53 -12.60 -3.82
CA LEU A 3 -2.03 -11.29 -3.43
C LEU A 3 -2.25 -11.20 -1.92
N TYR A 4 -1.89 -10.05 -1.36
CA TYR A 4 -2.12 -9.68 0.02
C TYR A 4 -2.72 -8.29 0.10
N VAL A 5 -3.63 -8.10 1.04
CA VAL A 5 -4.04 -6.78 1.52
C VAL A 5 -3.27 -6.47 2.79
N ILE A 6 -2.63 -5.30 2.84
CA ILE A 6 -1.86 -4.82 3.98
C ILE A 6 -2.57 -3.61 4.55
N ARG A 7 -2.85 -3.63 5.84
CA ARG A 7 -3.52 -2.56 6.58
C ARG A 7 -2.48 -1.77 7.38
N ARG A 8 -2.47 -0.45 7.19
CA ARG A 8 -1.60 0.48 7.93
C ARG A 8 -2.47 1.59 8.54
N PRO A 9 -3.08 1.35 9.72
CA PRO A 9 -3.93 2.33 10.38
C PRO A 9 -3.09 3.48 10.93
N SER A 10 -3.55 4.71 10.70
CA SER A 10 -2.99 5.93 11.30
C SER A 10 -1.46 6.04 11.19
N ALA A 11 -0.87 5.54 10.11
CA ALA A 11 0.58 5.42 10.01
C ALA A 11 1.27 6.76 9.71
N TRP A 12 0.57 7.71 9.07
CA TRP A 12 1.14 8.98 8.65
C TRP A 12 0.35 10.17 9.18
N ALA A 13 1.04 11.26 9.51
CA ALA A 13 0.39 12.49 9.95
C ALA A 13 -0.32 13.22 8.80
N ASN A 14 0.15 13.06 7.56
CA ASN A 14 -0.38 13.73 6.39
C ASN A 14 -0.02 12.97 5.08
N LEU A 15 -0.54 13.44 3.95
CA LEU A 15 -0.30 12.83 2.64
C LEU A 15 1.17 12.93 2.17
N SER A 16 1.91 13.96 2.58
CA SER A 16 3.31 14.13 2.18
C SER A 16 4.23 13.09 2.84
N GLU A 17 4.01 12.78 4.11
CA GLU A 17 4.70 11.67 4.78
C GLU A 17 4.41 10.33 4.11
N LEU A 18 3.14 10.09 3.74
CA LEU A 18 2.76 8.90 2.98
C LEU A 18 3.45 8.85 1.62
N GLU A 19 3.52 9.96 0.89
CA GLU A 19 4.17 10.04 -0.42
C GLU A 19 5.65 9.69 -0.33
N ALA A 20 6.37 10.23 0.67
CA ALA A 20 7.78 9.91 0.91
C ALA A 20 7.98 8.42 1.23
N ALA A 21 7.13 7.84 2.09
CA ALA A 21 7.14 6.41 2.39
C ALA A 21 6.81 5.55 1.16
N GLY A 22 5.85 6.01 0.34
CA GLY A 22 5.43 5.37 -0.90
C GLY A 22 6.54 5.32 -1.95
N ALA A 23 7.27 6.43 -2.15
CA ALA A 23 8.42 6.51 -3.05
C ALA A 23 9.52 5.52 -2.64
N LYS A 24 9.88 5.52 -1.34
CA LYS A 24 10.86 4.58 -0.79
C LYS A 24 10.39 3.11 -0.91
N SER A 25 9.10 2.86 -0.68
CA SER A 25 8.45 1.56 -0.85
C SER A 25 8.55 1.05 -2.29
N ALA A 26 8.24 1.90 -3.27
CA ALA A 26 8.33 1.56 -4.68
C ALA A 26 9.78 1.27 -5.09
N GLN A 27 10.73 2.11 -4.66
CA GLN A 27 12.15 1.90 -4.94
C GLN A 27 12.62 0.54 -4.40
N ILE A 28 12.42 0.25 -3.11
CA ILE A 28 12.87 -1.00 -2.49
C ILE A 28 12.19 -2.21 -3.14
N GLY A 29 10.89 -2.12 -3.39
CA GLY A 29 10.13 -3.20 -4.04
C GLY A 29 10.64 -3.49 -5.45
N ASN A 30 10.92 -2.47 -6.25
CA ASN A 30 11.36 -2.64 -7.64
C ASN A 30 12.83 -3.02 -7.78
N GLU A 31 13.70 -2.46 -6.94
CA GLU A 31 15.16 -2.59 -7.10
C GLU A 31 15.77 -3.70 -6.25
N GLN A 32 15.22 -3.96 -5.05
CA GLN A 32 15.88 -4.82 -4.06
C GLN A 32 15.11 -6.09 -3.72
N MET A 33 13.81 -6.13 -4.03
CA MET A 33 12.92 -7.22 -3.65
C MET A 33 11.92 -7.60 -4.74
N SER A 34 12.25 -7.34 -6.02
CA SER A 34 11.31 -7.49 -7.14
C SER A 34 10.85 -8.92 -7.41
N ASP A 35 11.62 -9.91 -6.95
CA ASP A 35 11.26 -11.34 -6.97
C ASP A 35 10.41 -11.77 -5.76
N ARG A 36 10.26 -10.90 -4.76
CA ARG A 36 9.63 -11.22 -3.46
C ARG A 36 8.37 -10.40 -3.17
N VAL A 37 8.31 -9.16 -3.63
CA VAL A 37 7.23 -8.23 -3.31
C VAL A 37 7.03 -7.24 -4.44
N ARG A 38 5.77 -6.96 -4.78
CA ARG A 38 5.40 -5.96 -5.77
C ARG A 38 4.18 -5.19 -5.29
N TRP A 39 4.30 -3.88 -5.26
CA TRP A 39 3.17 -3.00 -4.95
C TRP A 39 2.24 -2.89 -6.17
N ILE A 40 0.95 -3.15 -5.98
CA ILE A 40 -0.06 -3.13 -7.05
C ILE A 40 -0.88 -1.84 -7.00
N ARG A 41 -1.46 -1.52 -5.84
CA ARG A 41 -2.23 -0.28 -5.61
C ARG A 41 -2.43 -0.01 -4.13
N SER A 42 -2.93 1.17 -3.78
CA SER A 42 -3.32 1.54 -2.42
C SER A 42 -4.61 2.33 -2.42
N TYR A 43 -5.48 2.03 -1.46
CA TYR A 43 -6.53 2.94 -1.02
C TYR A 43 -5.98 3.74 0.17
N VAL A 44 -5.96 5.06 0.02
CA VAL A 44 -5.57 6.00 1.06
C VAL A 44 -6.84 6.47 1.78
N VAL A 45 -6.85 6.39 3.10
CA VAL A 45 -8.04 6.67 3.92
C VAL A 45 -7.74 7.68 5.01
N HIS A 46 -8.73 8.51 5.33
CA HIS A 46 -8.72 9.34 6.54
C HIS A 46 -9.19 8.49 7.71
N GLU A 47 -8.41 8.48 8.77
CA GLU A 47 -8.74 7.77 10.01
C GLU A 47 -9.50 8.69 10.96
N ALA A 48 -10.20 8.10 11.93
CA ALA A 48 -11.00 8.86 12.89
C ALA A 48 -10.18 9.81 13.77
N ASP A 49 -8.88 9.56 13.91
CA ASP A 49 -7.93 10.38 14.67
C ASP A 49 -7.32 11.54 13.84
N GLY A 50 -7.79 11.73 12.60
CA GLY A 50 -7.30 12.77 11.69
C GLY A 50 -6.00 12.41 10.98
N ARG A 51 -5.45 11.21 11.21
CA ARG A 51 -4.24 10.72 10.53
C ARG A 51 -4.61 10.01 9.22
N ILE A 52 -3.60 9.72 8.43
CA ILE A 52 -3.72 8.97 7.20
C ILE A 52 -3.38 7.51 7.45
N GLY A 53 -4.22 6.62 6.94
CA GLY A 53 -3.94 5.20 6.86
C GLY A 53 -4.11 4.67 5.44
N THR A 54 -3.77 3.41 5.24
CA THR A 54 -3.93 2.75 3.93
C THR A 54 -4.41 1.32 4.02
N PHE A 55 -5.04 0.89 2.93
CA PHE A 55 -5.19 -0.50 2.53
C PHE A 55 -4.41 -0.69 1.24
N CYS A 56 -3.29 -1.40 1.30
CA CYS A 56 -2.45 -1.61 0.13
C CYS A 56 -2.58 -3.02 -0.40
N ILE A 57 -2.62 -3.16 -1.72
CA ILE A 57 -2.60 -4.45 -2.40
C ILE A 57 -1.19 -4.68 -2.92
N TYR A 58 -0.63 -5.82 -2.51
CA TYR A 58 0.70 -6.26 -2.89
C TYR A 58 0.63 -7.69 -3.41
N GLU A 59 1.44 -8.00 -4.42
CA GLU A 59 1.88 -9.37 -4.63
C GLU A 59 3.08 -9.62 -3.71
N ALA A 60 3.11 -10.76 -3.05
CA ALA A 60 4.26 -11.19 -2.26
C ALA A 60 4.47 -12.70 -2.34
N ARG A 61 5.71 -13.15 -2.15
CA ARG A 61 6.02 -14.59 -2.06
C ARG A 61 5.33 -15.22 -0.85
N ASP A 62 5.34 -14.51 0.27
CA ASP A 62 4.87 -14.94 1.58
C ASP A 62 4.74 -13.71 2.52
N GLY A 63 4.21 -13.93 3.74
CA GLY A 63 4.11 -12.88 4.75
C GLY A 63 5.45 -12.31 5.21
N ASP A 64 6.52 -13.10 5.18
CA ASP A 64 7.85 -12.63 5.59
C ASP A 64 8.45 -11.64 4.59
N SER A 65 8.13 -11.80 3.31
CA SER A 65 8.49 -10.84 2.27
C SER A 65 7.80 -9.48 2.50
N ILE A 66 6.57 -9.47 3.02
CA ILE A 66 5.86 -8.24 3.40
C ILE A 66 6.53 -7.56 4.60
N ARG A 67 6.82 -8.32 5.66
CA ARG A 67 7.48 -7.79 6.86
C ARG A 67 8.85 -7.22 6.55
N GLU A 68 9.66 -7.94 5.78
CA GLU A 68 11.00 -7.49 5.40
C GLU A 68 10.94 -6.23 4.54
N HIS A 69 10.00 -6.15 3.58
CA HIS A 69 9.79 -4.95 2.78
C HIS A 69 9.42 -3.75 3.67
N ALA A 70 8.45 -3.92 4.56
CA ALA A 70 8.02 -2.88 5.50
C ALA A 70 9.16 -2.41 6.41
N ARG A 71 9.99 -3.34 6.93
CA ARG A 71 11.17 -3.05 7.74
C ARG A 71 12.21 -2.22 6.98
N ARG A 72 12.49 -2.56 5.71
CA ARG A 72 13.45 -1.79 4.87
C ARG A 72 12.95 -0.38 4.57
N VAL A 73 11.65 -0.23 4.36
CA VAL A 73 11.02 1.08 4.15
C VAL A 73 11.00 1.89 5.45
N GLY A 74 10.81 1.25 6.60
CA GLY A 74 10.60 1.90 7.88
C GLY A 74 9.13 2.29 8.08
N MET A 75 8.21 1.42 7.65
CA MET A 75 6.76 1.62 7.79
C MET A 75 6.10 0.38 8.44
N PRO A 76 4.86 0.48 8.96
CA PRO A 76 4.16 -0.67 9.53
C PRO A 76 3.94 -1.79 8.50
N GLY A 77 3.98 -3.05 8.94
CA GLY A 77 3.81 -4.22 8.06
C GLY A 77 3.30 -5.49 8.75
N GLU A 78 2.72 -5.37 9.95
CA GLU A 78 2.30 -6.54 10.73
C GLU A 78 0.85 -6.98 10.45
N GLU A 79 0.00 -6.07 10.01
CA GLU A 79 -1.40 -6.39 9.70
C GLU A 79 -1.57 -6.62 8.20
N PHE A 80 -1.66 -7.88 7.80
CA PHE A 80 -1.91 -8.27 6.42
C PHE A 80 -2.67 -9.59 6.31
N TYR A 81 -3.37 -9.76 5.20
CA TYR A 81 -4.20 -10.93 4.93
C TYR A 81 -3.96 -11.41 3.51
N LYS A 82 -3.79 -12.72 3.34
CA LYS A 82 -3.75 -13.35 2.01
C LYS A 82 -5.12 -13.22 1.36
N VAL A 83 -5.17 -12.72 0.13
CA VAL A 83 -6.40 -12.55 -0.63
C VAL A 83 -6.88 -13.91 -1.14
N ALA A 84 -8.13 -14.27 -0.85
CA ALA A 84 -8.73 -15.51 -1.33
C ALA A 84 -9.23 -15.39 -2.78
N THR A 85 -9.82 -14.25 -3.14
CA THR A 85 -10.26 -13.91 -4.50
C THR A 85 -10.46 -12.41 -4.63
N THR A 86 -10.51 -11.90 -5.86
CA THR A 86 -10.78 -10.49 -6.17
C THR A 86 -12.12 -10.39 -6.88
N VAL A 87 -13.06 -9.65 -6.29
CA VAL A 87 -14.36 -9.35 -6.91
C VAL A 87 -14.38 -7.87 -7.28
N VAL A 88 -14.48 -7.56 -8.57
CA VAL A 88 -14.61 -6.19 -9.09
C VAL A 88 -15.96 -6.07 -9.77
N VAL A 89 -16.90 -5.36 -9.12
CA VAL A 89 -18.24 -5.09 -9.70
C VAL A 89 -18.19 -3.91 -10.67
N ARG A 90 -17.38 -2.89 -10.34
CA ARG A 90 -17.10 -1.72 -11.16
C ARG A 90 -15.66 -1.27 -10.94
N SER A 91 -15.05 -0.71 -11.96
CA SER A 91 -13.74 -0.06 -11.84
C SER A 91 -13.79 1.12 -10.88
N ASP A 92 -12.62 1.48 -10.33
CA ASP A 92 -12.48 2.72 -9.56
C ASP A 92 -12.87 3.92 -10.46
N PRO A 93 -13.55 4.95 -9.92
CA PRO A 93 -13.93 6.11 -10.70
C PRO A 93 -12.68 6.84 -11.18
N THR A 94 -12.71 7.32 -12.43
CA THR A 94 -11.66 8.23 -12.91
C THR A 94 -11.77 9.54 -12.13
N PRO A 95 -10.66 10.03 -11.52
CA PRO A 95 -10.66 11.34 -10.90
C PRO A 95 -11.20 12.36 -11.89
N GLN A 96 -12.25 13.07 -11.52
CA GLN A 96 -12.75 14.16 -12.32
C GLN A 96 -11.69 15.24 -12.22
N THR A 97 -10.87 15.43 -13.27
CA THR A 97 -9.97 16.57 -13.33
C THR A 97 -10.87 17.80 -13.16
N ALA A 98 -10.73 18.50 -12.03
CA ALA A 98 -11.40 19.77 -11.85
C ALA A 98 -10.99 20.64 -13.05
N ALA A 99 -11.95 20.98 -13.89
CA ALA A 99 -11.71 21.90 -14.99
C ALA A 99 -11.14 23.18 -14.35
N ALA A 100 -9.93 23.56 -14.76
CA ALA A 100 -9.37 24.84 -14.40
C ALA A 100 -10.31 25.93 -14.96
N GLU A 101 -10.96 26.67 -14.07
CA GLU A 101 -11.47 28.02 -14.36
C GLU A 101 -10.36 29.05 -14.11
#